data_AF-A0A9D8EFG6-F1
#
_entry.id   AF-A0A9D8EFG6-F1
#
_cell.length_a   1.000
_cell.length_b   1.000
_cell.length_c   1.000
_cell.angle_alpha   90.00
_cell.angle_beta   90.00
_cell.angle_gamma   90.00
#
_symmetry.space_group_name_H-M   'P 1'
#
loop_
_entity.id
_entity.type
_entity.pdbx_description
1 polymer ?
#
loop_
_entity_poly.entity_id
_entity_poly.type
_entity_poly.pdbx_seq_one_letter_code
_entity_poly.pdbx_strand_id
1 'polypeptide(L)'
;MGLTSKERMQIAMGHREPDRVPFQATFVPEVDKILRKKYADKIKGISGKTVEKYQGMTELDILFGHDMLLLTYGVSTGYYRDTPSDAYFDEWGIKWKKIPYKTINGPGSYTEIVEFPLSDDNKVSGYVPPDPDKEDMGYAGEIIKNYGKTHYICGIIDCSIFEALKYLRGISQSLIDIVANKDIAHKIMDMSVDYHLKLGFKLIERGVDLLWLADDLGGE
;
A
#
# COMPACT_ATOMS: atom_id res chain seq x y z
N MET A 1 -14.34 29.41 12.01
CA MET A 1 -14.09 27.95 12.00
C MET A 1 -12.70 27.75 11.44
N GLY A 2 -11.89 26.86 12.02
CA GLY A 2 -10.54 26.56 11.51
C GLY A 2 -10.59 25.77 10.20
N LEU A 3 -9.45 25.61 9.53
CA LEU A 3 -9.34 24.83 8.30
C LEU A 3 -9.63 23.35 8.56
N THR A 4 -10.35 22.71 7.64
CA THR A 4 -10.45 21.25 7.58
C THR A 4 -9.12 20.61 7.19
N SER A 5 -8.96 19.32 7.45
CA SER A 5 -7.79 18.53 7.01
C SER A 5 -7.56 18.65 5.49
N LYS A 6 -8.65 18.58 4.71
CA LYS A 6 -8.61 18.75 3.25
C LYS A 6 -8.13 20.14 2.82
N GLU A 7 -8.70 21.21 3.38
CA GLU A 7 -8.30 22.59 3.05
C GLU A 7 -6.84 22.85 3.44
N ARG A 8 -6.41 22.35 4.60
CA ARG A 8 -5.03 22.45 5.08
C ARG A 8 -4.05 21.80 4.10
N MET A 9 -4.35 20.58 3.64
CA MET A 9 -3.56 19.88 2.63
C MET A 9 -3.56 20.61 1.28
N GLN A 10 -4.70 21.10 0.81
CA GLN A 10 -4.80 21.84 -0.46
C GLN A 10 -3.97 23.14 -0.45
N ILE A 11 -3.93 23.85 0.68
CA ILE A 11 -3.10 25.04 0.85
C ILE A 11 -1.62 24.66 0.80
N ALA A 12 -1.21 23.64 1.57
CA ALA A 12 0.16 23.15 1.61
C ALA A 12 0.67 22.63 0.25
N MET A 13 -0.14 21.83 -0.46
CA MET A 13 0.16 21.33 -1.81
C MET A 13 0.24 22.45 -2.84
N GLY A 14 -0.43 23.58 -2.60
CA GLY A 14 -0.28 24.82 -3.36
C GLY A 14 0.95 25.64 -2.98
N HIS A 15 1.87 25.10 -2.19
CA HIS A 15 3.08 25.76 -1.67
C HIS A 15 2.78 27.06 -0.90
N ARG A 16 1.67 27.10 -0.17
CA ARG A 16 1.29 28.21 0.71
C ARG A 16 1.29 27.72 2.15
N GLU A 17 1.48 28.65 3.09
CA GLU A 17 1.48 28.35 4.52
C GLU A 17 0.04 28.14 5.04
N PRO A 18 -0.32 26.92 5.51
CA PRO A 18 -1.61 26.67 6.16
C PRO A 18 -1.59 27.06 7.65
N ASP A 19 -2.68 26.78 8.36
CA ASP A 19 -2.81 27.03 9.81
C ASP A 19 -1.85 26.20 10.69
N ARG A 20 -1.41 25.03 10.21
CA ARG A 20 -0.32 24.23 10.77
C ARG A 20 0.22 23.26 9.71
N VAL A 21 1.44 22.74 9.91
CA VAL A 21 2.00 21.68 9.07
C VAL A 21 1.01 20.49 9.02
N PRO A 22 0.54 20.08 7.83
CA PRO A 22 -0.27 18.87 7.70
C PRO A 22 0.56 17.63 8.05
N PHE A 23 -0.07 16.59 8.59
CA PHE A 23 0.64 15.35 8.89
C PHE A 23 -0.20 14.10 8.64
N GLN A 24 0.52 13.00 8.40
CA GLN A 24 0.01 11.64 8.34
C GLN A 24 1.08 10.74 8.96
N ALA A 25 0.67 9.71 9.70
CA ALA A 25 1.58 8.73 10.28
C ALA A 25 1.03 7.31 10.11
N THR A 26 1.86 6.39 9.64
CA THR A 26 1.57 4.95 9.59
C THR A 26 2.27 4.22 10.73
N PHE A 27 1.65 3.17 11.24
CA PHE A 27 2.19 2.36 12.34
C PHE A 27 2.38 0.91 11.90
N VAL A 28 3.42 0.26 12.41
CA VAL A 28 3.55 -1.20 12.30
C VAL A 28 2.41 -1.90 13.05
N PRO A 29 2.00 -3.12 12.64
CA PRO A 29 0.83 -3.80 13.20
C PRO A 29 0.81 -3.91 14.73
N GLU A 30 1.98 -4.08 15.35
CA GLU A 30 2.10 -4.20 16.81
C GLU A 30 1.77 -2.88 17.52
N VAL A 31 2.24 -1.75 16.96
CA VAL A 31 1.97 -0.42 17.50
C VAL A 31 0.51 -0.05 17.28
N ASP A 32 -0.02 -0.33 16.10
CA ASP A 32 -1.44 -0.13 15.77
C ASP A 32 -2.35 -0.87 16.78
N LYS A 33 -2.07 -2.16 17.04
CA LYS A 33 -2.80 -2.97 18.04
C LYS A 33 -2.75 -2.38 19.45
N ILE A 34 -1.59 -1.89 19.89
CA ILE A 34 -1.44 -1.25 21.20
C ILE A 34 -2.28 0.03 21.28
N LEU A 35 -2.23 0.87 20.24
CA LEU A 35 -2.98 2.13 20.17
C LEU A 35 -4.48 1.88 20.14
N ARG A 36 -4.96 0.94 19.31
CA ARG A 36 -6.38 0.54 19.26
C ARG A 36 -6.88 0.04 20.61
N LYS A 37 -6.09 -0.78 21.32
CA LYS A 37 -6.45 -1.22 22.67
C LYS A 37 -6.52 -0.05 23.66
N LYS A 38 -5.55 0.87 23.60
CA LYS A 38 -5.49 2.04 24.49
C LYS A 38 -6.66 3.01 24.26
N TYR A 39 -7.10 3.16 23.02
CA TYR A 39 -8.15 4.10 22.63
C TYR A 39 -9.48 3.44 22.27
N ALA A 40 -9.70 2.20 22.71
CA ALA A 40 -10.84 1.37 22.31
C ALA A 40 -12.20 2.07 22.48
N ASP A 41 -12.40 2.83 23.56
CA ASP A 41 -13.65 3.56 23.77
C ASP A 41 -13.81 4.80 22.89
N LYS A 42 -12.70 5.42 22.46
CA LYS A 42 -12.72 6.64 21.64
C LYS A 42 -12.90 6.34 20.16
N ILE A 43 -12.48 5.17 19.71
CA ILE A 43 -12.64 4.75 18.31
C ILE A 43 -14.02 4.13 18.04
N LYS A 44 -14.77 3.78 19.09
CA LYS A 44 -16.17 3.32 18.95
C LYS A 44 -17.01 4.39 18.25
N GLY A 45 -17.60 4.02 17.12
CA GLY A 45 -18.50 4.89 16.36
C GLY A 45 -17.84 5.75 15.28
N ILE A 46 -16.52 5.65 15.09
CA ILE A 46 -15.87 6.18 13.89
C ILE A 46 -16.31 5.33 12.71
N SER A 47 -16.92 5.96 11.70
CA SER A 47 -17.51 5.28 10.54
C SER A 47 -16.45 4.77 9.57
N GLY A 48 -16.67 3.62 8.96
CA GLY A 48 -15.82 3.09 7.89
C GLY A 48 -15.40 1.66 8.18
N LYS A 49 -15.42 0.82 7.15
CA LYS A 49 -14.83 -0.52 7.25
C LYS A 49 -13.34 -0.42 7.56
N THR A 50 -12.95 -1.00 8.68
CA THR A 50 -11.57 -1.38 8.95
C THR A 50 -11.24 -2.57 8.05
N VAL A 51 -10.72 -2.30 6.86
CA VAL A 51 -10.07 -3.34 6.08
C VAL A 51 -8.61 -3.29 6.47
N GLU A 52 -8.09 -4.37 7.05
CA GLU A 52 -6.66 -4.54 7.28
C GLU A 52 -5.96 -4.66 5.92
N LYS A 53 -5.73 -3.50 5.28
CA LYS A 53 -4.83 -3.35 4.14
C LYS A 53 -3.52 -2.77 4.65
N TYR A 54 -2.42 -3.17 4.00
CA TYR A 54 -1.17 -2.44 4.11
C TYR A 54 -1.45 -0.96 3.80
N GLN A 55 -1.11 -0.06 4.74
CA GLN A 55 -1.30 1.39 4.61
C GLN A 55 -2.73 1.85 4.23
N GLY A 56 -3.76 1.19 4.77
CA GLY A 56 -5.15 1.65 4.69
C GLY A 56 -5.54 2.66 5.77
N MET A 57 -6.63 3.39 5.54
CA MET A 57 -7.29 4.21 6.55
C MET A 57 -7.77 3.37 7.74
N THR A 58 -7.52 3.92 8.92
CA THR A 58 -7.89 3.41 10.23
C THR A 58 -8.64 4.48 11.04
N GLU A 59 -9.36 4.04 12.05
CA GLU A 59 -10.05 4.89 13.02
C GLU A 59 -9.06 5.72 13.85
N LEU A 60 -7.79 5.28 13.95
CA LEU A 60 -6.72 6.06 14.57
C LEU A 60 -6.38 7.30 13.76
N ASP A 61 -6.43 7.23 12.42
CA ASP A 61 -6.19 8.40 11.56
C ASP A 61 -7.19 9.52 11.86
N ILE A 62 -8.46 9.14 12.07
CA ILE A 62 -9.53 10.08 12.43
C ILE A 62 -9.36 10.57 13.87
N LEU A 63 -9.11 9.67 14.81
CA LEU A 63 -8.95 10.01 16.22
C LEU A 63 -7.78 10.97 16.46
N PHE A 64 -6.66 10.77 15.76
CA PHE A 64 -5.47 11.60 15.88
C PHE A 64 -5.50 12.83 14.99
N GLY A 65 -6.51 12.98 14.14
CA GLY A 65 -6.68 14.16 13.29
C GLY A 65 -5.65 14.25 12.17
N HIS A 66 -5.33 13.10 11.56
CA HIS A 66 -4.49 13.05 10.37
C HIS A 66 -5.13 13.87 9.24
N ASP A 67 -4.29 14.53 8.47
CA ASP A 67 -4.77 15.43 7.41
C ASP A 67 -5.07 14.70 6.10
N MET A 68 -4.46 13.53 5.94
CA MET A 68 -4.51 12.69 4.75
C MET A 68 -4.86 11.26 5.12
N LEU A 69 -5.76 10.65 4.34
CA LEU A 69 -6.16 9.24 4.48
C LEU A 69 -5.60 8.44 3.31
N LEU A 70 -4.99 7.31 3.62
CA LEU A 70 -4.28 6.48 2.66
C LEU A 70 -5.16 5.34 2.14
N LEU A 71 -5.07 5.09 0.84
CA LEU A 71 -5.78 4.04 0.13
C LEU A 71 -4.81 3.29 -0.78
N THR A 72 -4.17 2.25 -0.25
CA THR A 72 -3.16 1.46 -0.98
C THR A 72 -3.77 0.32 -1.80
N TYR A 73 -3.27 0.20 -3.02
CA TYR A 73 -3.60 -0.84 -3.99
C TYR A 73 -2.35 -1.20 -4.79
N GLY A 74 -2.23 -2.46 -5.20
CA GLY A 74 -1.07 -2.91 -5.98
C GLY A 74 -0.43 -4.16 -5.39
N VAL A 75 0.80 -4.44 -5.81
CA VAL A 75 1.58 -5.57 -5.30
C VAL A 75 1.78 -5.48 -3.78
N SER A 76 1.88 -4.27 -3.23
CA SER A 76 2.06 -4.00 -1.80
C SER A 76 0.93 -4.50 -0.90
N THR A 77 -0.27 -4.80 -1.44
CA THR A 77 -1.35 -5.41 -0.64
C THR A 77 -1.07 -6.87 -0.29
N GLY A 78 0.04 -7.44 -0.79
CA GLY A 78 0.61 -8.69 -0.31
C GLY A 78 1.14 -8.61 1.13
N TYR A 79 1.44 -7.42 1.66
CA TYR A 79 2.05 -7.26 2.98
C TYR A 79 1.07 -7.53 4.13
N TYR A 80 1.59 -8.07 5.23
CA TYR A 80 0.89 -8.22 6.52
C TYR A 80 -0.53 -8.81 6.46
N ARG A 81 -0.79 -9.83 5.64
CA ARG A 81 -2.13 -10.44 5.60
C ARG A 81 -2.51 -11.06 6.93
N ASP A 82 -3.75 -10.84 7.37
CA ASP A 82 -4.33 -11.60 8.46
C ASP A 82 -4.66 -13.02 7.97
N THR A 83 -3.85 -13.97 8.40
CA THR A 83 -3.97 -15.37 8.05
C THR A 83 -3.40 -16.19 9.21
N PRO A 84 -4.03 -17.35 9.54
CA PRO A 84 -3.54 -18.23 10.59
C PRO A 84 -2.22 -18.93 10.24
N SER A 85 -1.81 -18.90 8.96
CA SER A 85 -0.54 -19.47 8.50
C SER A 85 0.60 -18.46 8.60
N ASP A 86 1.79 -18.94 8.96
CA ASP A 86 3.02 -18.13 8.92
C ASP A 86 3.46 -17.80 7.48
N ALA A 87 2.89 -18.46 6.47
CA ALA A 87 3.16 -18.17 5.07
C ALA A 87 1.89 -18.22 4.21
N TYR A 88 1.84 -17.39 3.17
CA TYR A 88 0.71 -17.29 2.26
C TYR A 88 1.15 -16.84 0.87
N PHE A 89 0.31 -17.09 -0.12
CA PHE A 89 0.47 -16.55 -1.47
C PHE A 89 -0.47 -15.36 -1.67
N ASP A 90 0.00 -14.36 -2.40
CA ASP A 90 -0.85 -13.28 -2.92
C ASP A 90 -1.38 -13.60 -4.33
N GLU A 91 -2.13 -12.66 -4.91
CA GLU A 91 -2.76 -12.80 -6.23
C GLU A 91 -1.73 -12.78 -7.37
N TRP A 92 -0.50 -12.34 -7.10
CA TRP A 92 0.63 -12.39 -8.02
C TRP A 92 1.39 -13.73 -7.94
N GLY A 93 1.05 -14.59 -6.99
CA GLY A 93 1.76 -15.86 -6.76
C GLY A 93 3.08 -15.68 -6.00
N ILE A 94 3.29 -14.53 -5.36
CA ILE A 94 4.43 -14.28 -4.47
C ILE A 94 4.12 -14.95 -3.13
N LYS A 95 5.08 -15.72 -2.61
CA LYS A 95 4.94 -16.33 -1.28
C LYS A 95 5.57 -15.45 -0.23
N TRP A 96 4.75 -14.99 0.68
CA TRP A 96 5.13 -14.19 1.83
C TRP A 96 5.23 -15.07 3.06
N LYS A 97 6.17 -14.75 3.96
CA LYS A 97 6.34 -15.40 5.25
C LYS A 97 6.45 -14.37 6.37
N LYS A 98 5.70 -14.55 7.45
CA LYS A 98 5.82 -13.79 8.69
C LYS A 98 7.07 -14.26 9.44
N ILE A 99 8.00 -13.35 9.66
CA ILE A 99 9.24 -13.58 10.41
C ILE A 99 9.09 -12.96 11.80
N PRO A 100 9.01 -13.77 12.87
CA PRO A 100 8.81 -13.26 14.21
C PRO A 100 10.06 -12.59 14.76
N TYR A 101 9.87 -11.52 15.52
CA TYR A 101 10.91 -10.86 16.31
C TYR A 101 10.37 -10.44 17.68
N LYS A 102 11.28 -10.06 18.59
CA LYS A 102 10.92 -9.58 19.93
C LYS A 102 11.10 -8.07 20.00
N THR A 103 10.10 -7.38 20.55
CA THR A 103 10.18 -5.96 20.90
C THR A 103 10.09 -5.78 22.41
N ILE A 104 10.39 -4.57 22.89
CA ILE A 104 10.15 -4.18 24.29
C ILE A 104 8.67 -4.25 24.68
N ASN A 105 7.75 -4.21 23.71
CA ASN A 105 6.30 -4.20 23.92
C ASN A 105 5.63 -5.55 23.63
N GLY A 106 6.40 -6.61 23.35
CA GLY A 106 5.89 -7.95 23.03
C GLY A 106 6.40 -8.50 21.69
N PRO A 107 5.86 -9.65 21.25
CA PRO A 107 6.21 -10.24 19.96
C PRO A 107 5.70 -9.36 18.82
N GLY A 108 6.51 -9.29 17.76
CA GLY A 108 6.13 -8.69 16.48
C GLY A 108 6.53 -9.59 15.32
N SER A 109 6.17 -9.19 14.11
CA SER A 109 6.57 -9.88 12.90
C SER A 109 6.70 -8.91 11.73
N TYR A 110 7.70 -9.13 10.87
CA TYR A 110 7.75 -8.50 9.54
C TYR A 110 7.49 -9.58 8.50
N THR A 111 7.20 -9.17 7.27
CA THR A 111 6.96 -10.11 6.15
C THR A 111 8.15 -10.13 5.21
N GLU A 112 8.62 -11.32 4.86
CA GLU A 112 9.62 -11.53 3.80
C GLU A 112 9.00 -12.29 2.63
N ILE A 113 9.51 -12.01 1.43
CA ILE A 113 9.25 -12.85 0.26
C ILE A 113 10.18 -14.05 0.32
N VAL A 114 9.61 -15.26 0.30
CA VAL A 114 10.37 -16.52 0.38
C VAL A 114 10.23 -17.37 -0.88
N GLU A 115 9.35 -17.01 -1.81
CA GLU A 115 9.21 -17.66 -3.12
C GLU A 115 8.79 -16.62 -4.17
N PHE A 116 9.52 -16.61 -5.28
CA PHE A 116 9.35 -15.67 -6.38
C PHE A 116 8.76 -16.41 -7.58
N PRO A 117 7.56 -16.06 -8.07
CA PRO A 117 6.84 -16.83 -9.09
C PRO A 117 7.60 -16.95 -10.42
N LEU A 118 8.46 -15.97 -10.72
CA LEU A 118 9.23 -15.86 -11.96
C LEU A 118 10.73 -16.09 -11.77
N SER A 119 11.15 -16.72 -10.67
CA SER A 119 12.55 -17.13 -10.45
C SER A 119 13.11 -18.05 -11.54
N ASP A 120 12.24 -18.77 -12.26
CA ASP A 120 12.59 -19.64 -13.40
C ASP A 120 12.18 -18.99 -14.73
N ASP A 121 13.14 -18.83 -15.64
CA ASP A 121 12.97 -18.24 -16.98
C ASP A 121 11.83 -18.88 -17.77
N ASN A 122 11.64 -20.19 -17.60
CA ASN A 122 10.59 -20.93 -18.32
C ASN A 122 9.18 -20.49 -17.92
N LYS A 123 9.02 -19.89 -16.73
CA LYS A 123 7.73 -19.39 -16.24
C LYS A 123 7.39 -18.00 -16.74
N VAL A 124 8.38 -17.22 -17.17
CA VAL A 124 8.20 -15.82 -17.60
C VAL A 124 7.30 -15.71 -18.82
N SER A 125 7.43 -16.63 -19.78
CA SER A 125 6.67 -16.58 -21.03
C SER A 125 5.16 -16.75 -20.81
N GLY A 126 4.76 -17.68 -19.94
CA GLY A 126 3.37 -18.06 -19.69
C GLY A 126 2.72 -17.46 -18.44
N TYR A 127 3.42 -16.62 -17.68
CA TYR A 127 2.84 -15.95 -16.53
C TYR A 127 1.76 -14.94 -16.92
N VAL A 128 0.68 -14.92 -16.14
CA VAL A 128 -0.45 -13.99 -16.30
C VAL A 128 -0.60 -13.24 -14.98
N PRO A 129 -0.51 -11.90 -14.97
CA PRO A 129 -0.71 -11.11 -13.76
C PRO A 129 -2.16 -11.19 -13.29
N PRO A 130 -2.46 -10.83 -12.03
CA PRO A 130 -3.83 -10.65 -11.58
C PRO A 130 -4.55 -9.63 -12.46
N ASP A 131 -5.86 -9.81 -12.60
CA ASP A 131 -6.71 -8.92 -13.39
C ASP A 131 -7.06 -7.68 -12.56
N PRO A 132 -6.60 -6.47 -12.93
CA PRO A 132 -6.90 -5.25 -12.19
C PRO A 132 -8.40 -4.92 -12.17
N ASP A 133 -9.23 -5.52 -13.03
CA ASP A 133 -10.71 -5.43 -12.97
C ASP A 133 -11.36 -6.18 -11.84
N LYS A 134 -10.65 -7.10 -11.21
CA LYS A 134 -11.13 -7.86 -10.04
C LYS A 134 -10.74 -7.22 -8.72
N GLU A 135 -9.96 -6.15 -8.73
CA GLU A 135 -9.57 -5.41 -7.53
C GLU A 135 -10.81 -4.78 -6.86
N ASP A 136 -10.96 -5.01 -5.55
CA ASP A 136 -12.09 -4.44 -4.80
C ASP A 136 -11.88 -2.95 -4.53
N MET A 137 -12.53 -2.15 -5.37
CA MET A 137 -12.54 -0.70 -5.23
C MET A 137 -13.70 -0.17 -4.36
N GLY A 138 -14.50 -1.05 -3.75
CA GLY A 138 -15.60 -0.69 -2.85
C GLY A 138 -15.10 0.01 -1.59
N TYR A 139 -13.96 -0.44 -1.06
CA TYR A 139 -13.29 0.21 0.06
C TYR A 139 -12.95 1.67 -0.21
N ALA A 140 -12.29 1.98 -1.34
CA ALA A 140 -11.99 3.36 -1.73
C ALA A 140 -13.27 4.21 -1.85
N GLY A 141 -14.31 3.66 -2.48
CA GLY A 141 -15.60 4.36 -2.63
C GLY A 141 -16.25 4.71 -1.29
N GLU A 142 -16.17 3.81 -0.31
CA GLU A 142 -16.71 4.05 1.05
C GLU A 142 -15.94 5.15 1.78
N ILE A 143 -14.61 5.11 1.77
CA ILE A 143 -13.76 6.11 2.43
C ILE A 143 -13.96 7.49 1.80
N ILE A 144 -13.97 7.59 0.47
CA ILE A 144 -14.18 8.86 -0.24
C ILE A 144 -15.57 9.42 0.08
N LYS A 145 -16.60 8.58 0.09
CA LYS A 145 -17.97 9.00 0.44
C LYS A 145 -18.05 9.57 1.87
N ASN A 146 -17.41 8.92 2.83
CA ASN A 146 -17.51 9.27 4.24
C ASN A 146 -16.61 10.46 4.61
N TYR A 147 -15.42 10.55 4.02
CA TYR A 147 -14.35 11.45 4.47
C TYR A 147 -13.82 12.41 3.40
N GLY A 148 -14.11 12.21 2.12
CA GLY A 148 -13.54 13.01 1.02
C GLY A 148 -13.93 14.48 1.00
N LYS A 149 -14.87 14.91 1.86
CA LYS A 149 -15.21 16.33 2.08
C LYS A 149 -14.36 16.98 3.17
N THR A 150 -13.82 16.21 4.11
CA THR A 150 -13.14 16.72 5.30
C THR A 150 -11.66 16.40 5.32
N HIS A 151 -11.24 15.29 4.71
CA HIS A 151 -9.86 14.83 4.65
C HIS A 151 -9.35 14.79 3.21
N TYR A 152 -8.04 14.92 3.06
CA TYR A 152 -7.36 14.75 1.78
C TYR A 152 -7.18 13.25 1.49
N ILE A 153 -7.63 12.77 0.35
CA ILE A 153 -7.60 11.34 0.04
C ILE A 153 -6.42 11.03 -0.88
N CYS A 154 -5.51 10.18 -0.40
CA CYS A 154 -4.33 9.75 -1.16
C CYS A 154 -4.51 8.31 -1.61
N GLY A 155 -4.58 8.10 -2.93
CA GLY A 155 -4.46 6.79 -3.55
C GLY A 155 -2.99 6.42 -3.68
N ILE A 156 -2.58 5.30 -3.09
CA ILE A 156 -1.18 4.83 -3.16
C ILE A 156 -1.10 3.68 -4.17
N ILE A 157 -0.12 3.81 -5.06
CA ILE A 157 0.32 2.81 -6.03
C ILE A 157 1.83 2.66 -5.82
N ASP A 158 2.21 1.76 -4.93
CA ASP A 158 3.58 1.48 -4.51
C ASP A 158 4.00 0.04 -4.89
N CYS A 159 5.28 -0.26 -4.70
CA CYS A 159 5.90 -1.52 -5.13
C CYS A 159 5.67 -1.78 -6.64
N SER A 160 5.82 -0.73 -7.44
CA SER A 160 5.63 -0.77 -8.88
C SER A 160 6.93 -1.12 -9.62
N ILE A 161 6.88 -1.21 -10.96
CA ILE A 161 8.02 -1.32 -11.90
C ILE A 161 9.20 -2.16 -11.39
N PHE A 162 10.19 -1.56 -10.73
CA PHE A 162 11.40 -2.23 -10.27
C PHE A 162 11.17 -3.08 -9.02
N GLU A 163 10.46 -2.59 -8.01
CA GLU A 163 10.02 -3.41 -6.87
C GLU A 163 9.17 -4.61 -7.33
N ALA A 164 8.25 -4.42 -8.28
CA ALA A 164 7.49 -5.53 -8.83
C ALA A 164 8.41 -6.56 -9.52
N LEU A 165 9.41 -6.11 -10.28
CA LEU A 165 10.44 -7.00 -10.83
C LEU A 165 11.16 -7.77 -9.71
N LYS A 166 11.66 -7.08 -8.67
CA LYS A 166 12.30 -7.71 -7.51
C LYS A 166 11.42 -8.77 -6.86
N TYR A 167 10.13 -8.46 -6.67
CA TYR A 167 9.20 -9.32 -5.94
C TYR A 167 8.73 -10.53 -6.76
N LEU A 168 8.71 -10.42 -8.09
CA LEU A 168 8.34 -11.53 -8.96
C LEU A 168 9.54 -12.41 -9.33
N ARG A 169 10.73 -11.81 -9.47
CA ARG A 169 11.92 -12.45 -10.05
C ARG A 169 12.99 -12.80 -9.02
N GLY A 170 13.03 -12.10 -7.89
CA GLY A 170 14.08 -12.15 -6.89
C GLY A 170 15.17 -11.11 -7.17
N ILE A 171 15.70 -10.46 -6.13
CA ILE A 171 16.60 -9.30 -6.24
C ILE A 171 17.85 -9.59 -7.10
N SER A 172 18.58 -10.66 -6.82
CA SER A 172 19.84 -10.95 -7.51
C SER A 172 19.63 -11.18 -9.00
N GLN A 173 18.60 -11.93 -9.38
CA GLN A 173 18.29 -12.19 -10.78
C GLN A 173 17.74 -10.93 -11.47
N SER A 174 16.96 -10.12 -10.77
CA SER A 174 16.44 -8.84 -11.28
C SER A 174 17.56 -7.89 -11.69
N LEU A 175 18.58 -7.73 -10.83
CA LEU A 175 19.74 -6.89 -11.10
C LEU A 175 20.57 -7.41 -12.30
N ILE A 176 20.69 -8.74 -12.43
CA ILE A 176 21.32 -9.36 -13.60
C ILE A 176 20.49 -9.09 -14.86
N ASP A 177 19.18 -9.27 -14.80
CA ASP A 177 18.30 -9.17 -15.96
C ASP A 177 18.25 -7.75 -16.53
N ILE A 178 18.32 -6.72 -15.69
CA ILE A 178 18.38 -5.32 -16.14
C ILE A 178 19.59 -5.05 -17.05
N VAL A 179 20.69 -5.77 -16.85
CA VAL A 179 21.91 -5.60 -17.66
C VAL A 179 21.97 -6.62 -18.80
N ALA A 180 21.74 -7.89 -18.49
CA ALA A 180 22.03 -9.03 -19.36
C ALA A 180 20.80 -9.60 -20.08
N ASN A 181 19.60 -9.53 -19.48
CA ASN A 181 18.37 -10.13 -20.01
C ASN A 181 17.23 -9.10 -20.09
N LYS A 182 17.50 -7.98 -20.78
CA LYS A 182 16.61 -6.81 -20.80
C LYS A 182 15.19 -7.13 -21.23
N ASP A 183 14.99 -8.08 -22.14
CA ASP A 183 13.66 -8.47 -22.60
C ASP A 183 12.82 -9.10 -21.47
N ILE A 184 13.43 -9.88 -20.58
CA ILE A 184 12.76 -10.43 -19.40
C ILE A 184 12.43 -9.31 -18.42
N ALA A 185 13.41 -8.45 -18.11
CA ALA A 185 13.21 -7.34 -17.19
C ALA A 185 12.10 -6.41 -17.67
N HIS A 186 12.15 -5.96 -18.93
CA HIS A 186 11.13 -5.11 -19.54
C HIS A 186 9.76 -5.79 -19.51
N LYS A 187 9.67 -7.07 -19.88
CA LYS A 187 8.38 -7.78 -19.86
C LYS A 187 7.73 -7.78 -18.48
N ILE A 188 8.49 -8.01 -17.42
CA ILE A 188 7.96 -8.04 -16.04
C ILE A 188 7.61 -6.61 -15.58
N MET A 189 8.45 -5.62 -15.89
CA MET A 189 8.20 -4.23 -15.54
C MET A 189 6.98 -3.65 -16.26
N ASP A 190 6.84 -3.88 -17.58
CA ASP A 190 5.71 -3.43 -18.40
C ASP A 190 4.39 -4.01 -17.87
N MET A 191 4.40 -5.28 -17.48
CA MET A 191 3.25 -5.93 -16.86
C MET A 191 2.82 -5.24 -15.55
N SER A 192 3.78 -4.84 -14.73
CA SER A 192 3.52 -4.07 -13.52
C SER A 192 2.98 -2.68 -13.85
N VAL A 193 3.54 -1.99 -14.85
CA VAL A 193 3.05 -0.68 -15.31
C VAL A 193 1.59 -0.78 -15.75
N ASP A 194 1.25 -1.72 -16.62
CA ASP A 194 -0.11 -1.88 -17.15
C ASP A 194 -1.13 -2.13 -16.03
N TYR A 195 -0.78 -2.99 -15.07
CA TYR A 195 -1.61 -3.26 -13.90
C TYR A 195 -1.84 -2.00 -13.05
N HIS A 196 -0.76 -1.38 -12.61
CA HIS A 196 -0.79 -0.25 -11.69
C HIS A 196 -1.39 1.02 -12.33
N LEU A 197 -1.16 1.23 -13.63
CA LEU A 197 -1.74 2.34 -14.38
C LEU A 197 -3.28 2.25 -14.37
N LYS A 198 -3.84 1.06 -14.59
CA LYS A 198 -5.29 0.86 -14.55
C LYS A 198 -5.87 1.10 -13.15
N LEU A 199 -5.17 0.66 -12.10
CA LEU A 199 -5.57 0.95 -10.72
C LEU A 199 -5.52 2.45 -10.39
N GLY A 200 -4.47 3.15 -10.85
CA GLY A 200 -4.35 4.59 -10.73
C GLY A 200 -5.53 5.33 -11.38
N PHE A 201 -5.92 4.97 -12.59
CA PHE A 201 -7.11 5.56 -13.24
C PHE A 201 -8.39 5.28 -12.46
N LYS A 202 -8.58 4.07 -11.95
CA LYS A 202 -9.74 3.74 -11.12
C LYS A 202 -9.82 4.57 -9.85
N LEU A 203 -8.68 4.89 -9.23
CA LEU A 203 -8.63 5.77 -8.06
C LEU A 203 -8.99 7.21 -8.44
N ILE A 204 -8.44 7.73 -9.55
CA ILE A 204 -8.77 9.06 -10.08
C ILE A 204 -10.27 9.18 -10.35
N GLU A 205 -10.86 8.22 -11.05
CA GLU A 205 -12.29 8.19 -11.38
C GLU A 205 -13.20 8.24 -10.14
N ARG A 206 -12.70 7.74 -9.00
CA ARG A 206 -13.42 7.75 -7.72
C ARG A 206 -13.29 9.06 -6.97
N GLY A 207 -12.32 9.90 -7.35
CA GLY A 207 -12.10 11.20 -6.74
C GLY A 207 -11.09 11.21 -5.59
N VAL A 208 -10.00 10.45 -5.71
CA VAL A 208 -8.81 10.71 -4.87
C VAL A 208 -8.27 12.12 -5.16
N ASP A 209 -7.71 12.78 -4.14
CA ASP A 209 -7.13 14.12 -4.27
C ASP A 209 -5.68 14.07 -4.76
N LEU A 210 -4.98 12.97 -4.50
CA LEU A 210 -3.58 12.73 -4.86
C LEU A 210 -3.38 11.26 -5.22
N LEU A 211 -2.51 11.01 -6.20
CA LEU A 211 -1.87 9.72 -6.38
C LEU A 211 -0.43 9.79 -5.87
N TRP A 212 -0.06 8.86 -5.01
CA TRP A 212 1.31 8.62 -4.60
C TRP A 212 1.82 7.40 -5.36
N LEU A 213 2.77 7.63 -6.26
CA LEU A 213 3.53 6.59 -6.95
C LEU A 213 4.86 6.36 -6.22
N ALA A 214 5.17 5.12 -5.87
CA ALA A 214 6.43 4.78 -5.20
C ALA A 214 7.10 3.56 -5.82
N ASP A 215 8.43 3.61 -5.82
CA ASP A 215 9.32 2.51 -6.20
C ASP A 215 10.66 2.70 -5.47
N ASP A 216 11.04 1.73 -4.63
CA ASP A 216 12.24 1.83 -3.80
C ASP A 216 13.51 1.36 -4.55
N LEU A 217 14.31 2.35 -4.93
CA LEU A 217 15.56 2.21 -5.70
C LEU A 217 16.80 2.67 -4.91
N GLY A 218 16.63 3.41 -3.81
CA GLY A 218 17.70 4.24 -3.25
C GLY A 218 18.84 3.48 -2.56
N GLY A 219 18.61 2.22 -2.18
CA GLY A 219 19.58 1.37 -1.48
C GLY A 219 20.13 0.21 -2.30
N GLU A 220 19.82 0.14 -3.60
CA GLU A 220 20.01 -1.03 -4.47
C GLU A 220 21.20 -0.90 -5.42
#